data_AF-A0A832N4B8-F1
#
_entry.id   AF-A0A832N4B8-F1
#
_cell.length_a   1.000
_cell.length_b   1.000
_cell.length_c   1.000
_cell.angle_alpha   90.00
_cell.angle_beta   90.00
_cell.angle_gamma   90.00
#
_symmetry.space_group_name_H-M   'P 1'
#
loop_
_entity.id
_entity.type
_entity.pdbx_description
1 polymer ?
#
loop_
_entity_poly.entity_id
_entity_poly.type
_entity_poly.pdbx_seq_one_letter_code
_entity_poly.pdbx_strand_id
1 'polypeptide(L)'
;MDKSKYYEFLKKGYILTKHTCKKCGNILLKNPNTGLKFCPHCNYEETIDEYLDKIKYDLIKNLEKEKDIKNIYVILKSLYLIEKIKGKK
;
A
#
# COMPACT_ATOMS: atom_id res chain seq x y z
N MET A 1 5.13 1.79 24.04
CA MET A 1 5.00 0.94 22.84
C MET A 1 5.48 -0.45 23.19
N ASP A 2 4.58 -1.43 23.26
CA ASP A 2 4.94 -2.82 23.48
C ASP A 2 5.67 -3.35 22.23
N LYS A 3 6.98 -3.58 22.36
CA LYS A 3 7.85 -3.98 21.25
C LYS A 3 7.78 -5.48 20.96
N SER A 4 7.25 -6.29 21.88
CA SER A 4 7.24 -7.76 21.78
C SER A 4 6.57 -8.23 20.49
N LYS A 5 5.37 -7.71 20.21
CA LYS A 5 4.60 -8.02 19.00
C LYS A 5 5.36 -7.67 17.72
N TYR A 6 6.07 -6.54 17.67
CA TYR A 6 6.85 -6.17 16.49
C TYR A 6 7.97 -7.19 16.22
N TYR A 7 8.71 -7.58 17.25
CA TYR A 7 9.80 -8.55 17.10
C TYR A 7 9.31 -9.91 16.58
N GLU A 8 8.13 -10.37 17.00
CA GLU A 8 7.54 -11.60 16.49
C GLU A 8 7.28 -11.55 14.99
N PHE A 9 6.70 -10.46 14.49
CA PHE A 9 6.43 -10.31 13.05
C PHE A 9 7.71 -10.07 12.25
N LEU A 10 8.69 -9.34 12.79
CA LEU A 10 10.00 -9.17 12.14
C LEU A 10 10.71 -10.51 11.94
N LYS A 11 10.66 -11.42 12.92
CA LYS A 11 11.19 -12.79 12.78
C LYS A 11 10.47 -13.60 11.70
N LYS A 12 9.20 -13.28 11.42
CA LYS A 12 8.40 -13.87 10.33
C LYS A 12 8.64 -13.18 8.96
N GLY A 13 9.63 -12.30 8.86
CA GLY A 13 9.99 -11.62 7.61
C GLY A 13 9.18 -10.36 7.29
N TYR A 14 8.36 -9.87 8.21
CA TYR A 14 7.72 -8.55 8.03
C TYR A 14 8.76 -7.44 8.10
N ILE A 15 8.50 -6.34 7.39
CA ILE A 15 9.44 -5.22 7.27
C ILE A 15 8.84 -3.96 7.88
N LEU A 16 9.60 -3.22 8.69
CA LEU A 16 9.18 -1.90 9.19
C LEU A 16 8.99 -0.92 8.04
N THR A 17 7.87 -0.20 8.06
CA THR A 17 7.60 0.87 7.08
C THR A 17 7.82 2.25 7.70
N LYS A 18 7.85 3.30 6.86
CA LYS A 18 7.85 4.70 7.32
C LYS A 18 6.43 5.24 7.59
N HIS A 19 5.41 4.39 7.54
CA HIS A 19 4.01 4.80 7.70
C HIS A 19 3.48 4.44 9.09
N THR A 20 2.57 5.26 9.61
CA THR A 20 1.89 5.03 10.88
C THR A 20 0.46 4.54 10.66
N CYS A 21 -0.03 3.75 11.60
CA CYS A 21 -1.39 3.23 11.60
C CYS A 21 -2.37 4.36 11.88
N LYS A 22 -3.36 4.53 11.01
CA LYS A 22 -4.40 5.56 11.16
C LYS A 22 -5.25 5.39 12.43
N LYS A 23 -5.32 4.18 13.00
CA LYS A 23 -6.14 3.89 14.19
C LYS A 23 -5.42 4.17 15.51
N CYS A 24 -4.11 3.90 15.59
CA CYS A 24 -3.38 3.92 16.85
C CYS A 24 -2.02 4.64 16.79
N GLY A 25 -1.66 5.25 15.67
CA GLY A 25 -0.41 6.02 15.49
C GLY A 25 0.87 5.20 15.44
N ASN A 26 0.83 3.90 15.74
CA ASN A 26 2.02 3.05 15.74
C ASN A 26 2.52 2.72 14.33
N ILE A 27 3.81 2.41 14.18
CA ILE A 27 4.42 2.11 12.88
C ILE A 27 3.78 0.86 12.24
N LEU A 28 3.52 0.92 10.94
CA LEU A 28 3.02 -0.22 10.17
C LEU A 28 4.19 -1.11 9.72
N LEU A 29 3.93 -2.41 9.71
CA LEU A 29 4.76 -3.43 9.09
C LEU A 29 4.26 -3.71 7.66
N LYS A 30 5.14 -4.16 6.77
CA LYS A 30 4.80 -4.67 5.44
C LYS A 30 4.83 -6.19 5.48
N ASN A 31 3.72 -6.82 5.10
CA ASN A 31 3.61 -8.27 4.96
C ASN A 31 4.47 -8.72 3.76
N PRO A 32 5.39 -9.70 3.92
CA PRO A 32 6.28 -10.12 2.84
C PRO A 32 5.54 -10.85 1.71
N ASN A 33 4.42 -11.51 2.01
CA ASN A 33 3.68 -12.31 1.03
C ASN A 33 2.74 -11.47 0.17
N THR A 34 2.04 -10.52 0.79
CA THR A 34 1.03 -9.70 0.10
C THR A 34 1.55 -8.31 -0.26
N GLY A 35 2.63 -7.86 0.38
CA GLY A 35 3.11 -6.49 0.28
C GLY A 35 2.24 -5.44 0.97
N LEU A 36 1.12 -5.85 1.60
CA LEU A 36 0.17 -4.97 2.28
C LEU A 36 0.66 -4.57 3.66
N LYS A 37 0.20 -3.40 4.12
CA LYS A 37 0.57 -2.88 5.45
C LYS A 37 -0.28 -3.49 6.56
N PHE A 38 0.35 -3.78 7.68
CA PHE A 38 -0.28 -4.41 8.84
C PHE A 38 0.17 -3.71 10.14
N CYS A 39 -0.74 -3.51 11.08
CA CYS A 39 -0.45 -3.01 12.41
C CYS A 39 -0.54 -4.15 13.44
N PRO A 40 0.57 -4.58 14.07
CA PRO A 40 0.55 -5.65 15.06
C PRO A 40 -0.11 -5.25 16.39
N HIS A 41 -0.39 -3.96 16.60
CA HIS A 41 -0.97 -3.47 17.85
C HIS A 41 -2.50 -3.50 17.84
N CYS A 42 -3.12 -3.02 16.77
CA CYS A 42 -4.58 -2.93 16.64
C CYS A 42 -5.14 -3.92 15.61
N ASN A 43 -4.29 -4.81 15.08
CA ASN A 43 -4.61 -5.78 14.03
C ASN A 43 -5.26 -5.16 12.79
N TYR A 44 -4.97 -3.89 12.52
CA TYR A 44 -5.37 -3.28 11.26
C TYR A 44 -4.55 -3.89 10.12
N GLU A 45 -5.24 -4.32 9.07
CA GLU A 45 -4.62 -4.76 7.83
C GLU A 45 -5.15 -3.88 6.69
N GLU A 46 -4.22 -3.36 5.90
CA GLU A 46 -4.51 -2.63 4.67
C GLU A 46 -5.19 -3.57 3.69
N THR A 47 -6.35 -3.17 3.19
CA THR A 47 -7.06 -3.94 2.18
C THR A 47 -6.44 -3.72 0.79
N ILE A 48 -6.72 -4.64 -0.13
CA ILE A 48 -6.34 -4.47 -1.54
C ILE A 48 -6.94 -3.18 -2.11
N ASP A 49 -8.19 -2.85 -1.77
CA ASP A 49 -8.84 -1.64 -2.28
C ASP A 49 -8.12 -0.37 -1.81
N GLU A 50 -7.77 -0.30 -0.52
CA GLU A 50 -7.01 0.82 0.05
C GLU A 50 -5.61 0.95 -0.57
N TYR A 51 -4.97 -0.19 -0.87
CA TYR A 51 -3.68 -0.22 -1.55
C TYR A 51 -3.79 0.29 -2.99
N LEU A 52 -4.79 -0.19 -3.74
CA LEU A 52 -5.05 0.23 -5.10
C LEU A 52 -5.45 1.71 -5.19
N ASP A 53 -6.18 2.24 -4.21
CA ASP A 53 -6.51 3.67 -4.16
C ASP A 53 -5.27 4.55 -3.98
N LYS A 54 -4.29 4.11 -3.19
CA LYS A 54 -3.01 4.82 -3.04
C LYS A 54 -2.23 4.81 -4.35
N ILE A 55 -2.13 3.66 -5.01
CA ILE A 55 -1.47 3.57 -6.33
C ILE A 55 -2.18 4.49 -7.33
N LYS A 56 -3.51 4.45 -7.39
CA LYS A 56 -4.31 5.29 -8.28
C LYS A 56 -4.03 6.78 -8.04
N TYR A 57 -4.03 7.21 -6.78
CA TYR A 57 -3.71 8.59 -6.42
C TYR A 57 -2.30 9.01 -6.89
N ASP A 58 -1.29 8.19 -6.61
CA ASP A 58 0.09 8.47 -7.03
C ASP A 58 0.23 8.52 -8.56
N LEU A 59 -0.44 7.61 -9.28
CA LEU A 59 -0.47 7.58 -10.74
C LEU A 59 -1.12 8.84 -11.33
N ILE A 60 -2.26 9.28 -10.79
CA ILE A 60 -2.94 10.51 -11.24
C ILE A 60 -2.04 11.73 -11.01
N LYS A 61 -1.42 11.83 -9.84
CA LYS A 61 -0.50 12.92 -9.52
C LYS A 61 0.74 12.96 -10.42
N ASN A 62 1.24 11.80 -10.84
CA ASN A 62 2.33 11.71 -11.79
C ASN A 62 1.87 12.08 -13.21
N LEU A 63 0.66 11.67 -13.60
CA LEU A 63 0.07 11.99 -14.90
C LEU A 63 -0.03 13.50 -15.13
N GLU A 64 -0.42 14.26 -14.11
CA GLU A 64 -0.53 15.73 -14.17
C GLU A 64 0.80 16.44 -14.52
N LYS A 65 1.93 15.77 -14.30
CA LYS A 65 3.27 16.35 -14.49
C LYS A 65 4.05 15.72 -15.65
N GLU A 66 3.59 14.57 -16.14
CA GLU A 66 4.28 13.81 -17.16
C GLU A 66 4.08 14.44 -18.55
N LYS A 67 5.17 14.48 -19.33
CA LYS A 67 5.18 15.01 -20.70
C LYS A 67 5.58 13.96 -21.72
N ASP A 68 6.23 12.88 -21.29
CA ASP A 68 6.59 11.78 -22.17
C ASP A 68 5.36 10.91 -22.49
N ILE A 69 5.01 10.83 -23.78
CA ILE A 69 3.82 10.11 -24.26
C ILE A 69 3.87 8.61 -23.91
N LYS A 70 5.06 7.99 -23.92
CA LYS A 70 5.20 6.56 -23.57
C LYS A 70 4.89 6.36 -22.09
N ASN A 71 5.39 7.25 -21.23
CA ASN A 71 5.10 7.19 -19.80
C ASN A 71 3.61 7.45 -19.51
N ILE A 72 3.00 8.44 -20.19
CA ILE A 72 1.56 8.71 -20.11
C ILE A 72 0.77 7.45 -20.45
N TYR A 73 1.11 6.76 -21.55
CA TYR A 73 0.45 5.52 -21.94
C TYR A 73 0.57 4.42 -20.87
N VAL A 74 1.76 4.25 -20.27
CA VAL A 74 1.97 3.28 -19.18
C VAL A 74 1.11 3.61 -17.96
N ILE A 75 1.02 4.89 -17.58
CA ILE A 75 0.21 5.35 -16.45
C ILE A 75 -1.28 5.09 -16.73
N LEU A 76 -1.79 5.47 -17.90
CA LEU A 76 -3.18 5.24 -18.29
C LEU A 76 -3.54 3.75 -18.31
N LYS A 77 -2.65 2.90 -18.85
CA LYS A 77 -2.84 1.44 -18.86
C LYS A 77 -2.89 0.87 -17.45
N SER A 78 -2.07 1.37 -16.54
CA SER A 78 -2.07 0.97 -15.12
C SER A 78 -3.35 1.38 -14.42
N LEU A 79 -3.85 2.61 -14.65
CA LEU A 79 -5.13 3.08 -14.12
C LEU A 79 -6.30 2.23 -14.60
N TYR A 80 -6.34 1.90 -15.90
CA TYR A 80 -7.36 1.00 -16.46
C TYR A 80 -7.36 -0.39 -15.79
N LEU A 81 -6.18 -0.97 -15.56
CA LEU A 81 -6.07 -2.26 -14.87
C LEU A 81 -6.60 -2.20 -13.44
N ILE A 82 -6.34 -1.12 -12.70
CA ILE A 82 -6.86 -0.91 -11.34
C ILE A 82 -8.40 -0.90 -11.34
N GLU A 83 -9.02 -0.13 -12.24
CA GLU A 83 -10.49 -0.08 -12.36
C GLU A 83 -11.07 -1.46 -12.71
N LYS A 84 -10.41 -2.20 -13.61
CA LYS A 84 -10.82 -3.56 -13.98
C LYS A 84 -10.73 -4.55 -12.82
N ILE A 85 -9.73 -4.40 -11.94
CA ILE A 85 -9.61 -5.23 -10.73
C ILE A 85 -10.73 -4.90 -9.76
N LYS A 86 -11.05 -3.61 -9.57
CA LYS A 86 -12.11 -3.15 -8.66
C LYS A 86 -13.52 -3.49 -9.14
N GLY A 87 -13.79 -3.37 -10.43
CA GLY A 87 -15.11 -3.65 -11.05
C GLY A 87 -15.44 -5.13 -11.25
N LYS A 88 -14.55 -6.05 -10.85
CA LYS A 88 -14.79 -7.51 -10.86
C LYS A 88 -15.49 -8.03 -9.59
N LYS A 89 -16.00 -7.14 -8.75
CA LYS A 89 -16.75 -7.47 -7.54
C LYS A 89 -18.24 -7.54 -7.81
#